data_AF-A0A327QXW9-F1
#
_entry.id   AF-A0A327QXW9-F1
#
_cell.length_a   1.000
_cell.length_b   1.000
_cell.length_c   1.000
_cell.angle_alpha   90.00
_cell.angle_beta   90.00
_cell.angle_gamma   90.00
#
_symmetry.space_group_name_H-M   'P 1'
#
loop_
_entity.id
_entity.type
_entity.pdbx_description
1 polymer ?
#
loop_
_entity_poly.entity_id
_entity_poly.type
_entity_poly.pdbx_seq_one_letter_code
_entity_poly.pdbx_strand_id
1 'polypeptide(L)'
;MVIKIGPVVRYIFRTLKVANAVIFDLMKQHDAFSERSRLFTPILFLLFLPIFILLVVLLIKFMYNGDKVDIIALSLAILLQLAVFALLLIYRLSVLVDEDGVHFTYPPHVRKLRTIPWEDIDYVQVVEFNALGDFLGWGYKRSPKYGQGYLTQGNAGLFVVKKDGTTFMLSILNTQKLQEILHALEK
;
A
#
# COMPACT_ATOMS: atom_id res chain seq x y z
N MET A 1 -11.21 23.83 -15.55
CA MET A 1 -9.85 24.31 -15.25
C MET A 1 -8.88 23.13 -15.39
N VAL A 2 -8.05 23.11 -16.44
CA VAL A 2 -7.13 21.99 -16.72
C VAL A 2 -5.86 22.16 -15.87
N ILE A 3 -5.76 21.43 -14.77
CA ILE A 3 -4.57 21.46 -13.91
C ILE A 3 -3.45 20.67 -14.62
N LYS A 4 -2.50 21.40 -15.22
CA LYS A 4 -1.27 20.82 -15.78
C LYS A 4 -0.37 20.34 -14.64
N ILE A 5 -0.39 19.03 -14.39
CA ILE A 5 0.58 18.36 -13.49
C ILE A 5 1.99 18.58 -14.06
N GLY A 6 2.87 19.23 -13.31
CA GLY A 6 4.23 19.58 -13.73
C GLY A 6 5.10 18.38 -14.12
N PRO A 7 6.11 18.58 -15.00
CA PRO A 7 6.89 17.50 -15.60
C PRO A 7 7.65 16.66 -14.56
N VAL A 8 8.09 17.26 -13.45
CA VAL A 8 8.83 16.57 -12.37
C VAL A 8 7.95 15.57 -11.62
N VAL A 9 6.73 15.98 -11.23
CA VAL A 9 5.76 15.10 -10.58
C VAL A 9 5.37 13.97 -11.53
N ARG A 10 5.11 14.30 -12.80
CA ARG A 10 4.80 13.31 -13.83
C ARG A 10 5.94 12.32 -14.06
N TYR A 11 7.19 12.77 -14.00
CA TYR A 11 8.38 11.94 -14.16
C TYR A 11 8.58 10.98 -12.97
N ILE A 12 8.46 11.47 -11.73
CA ILE A 12 8.57 10.64 -10.52
C ILE A 12 7.47 9.58 -10.45
N PHE A 13 6.22 9.96 -10.76
CA PHE A 13 5.12 8.99 -10.85
C PHE A 13 5.31 8.00 -12.01
N ARG A 14 5.86 8.44 -13.15
CA ARG A 14 6.11 7.59 -14.31
C ARG A 14 7.25 6.61 -14.05
N THR A 15 8.35 7.01 -13.43
CA THR A 15 9.47 6.11 -13.13
C THR A 15 9.11 5.10 -12.04
N LEU A 16 8.41 5.50 -10.96
CA LEU A 16 7.92 4.58 -9.93
C LEU A 16 6.82 3.63 -10.43
N LYS A 17 6.03 4.04 -11.44
CA LYS A 17 4.99 3.21 -12.03
C LYS A 17 5.56 2.28 -13.10
N VAL A 18 6.47 2.74 -13.94
CA VAL A 18 7.11 1.95 -15.01
C VAL A 18 8.07 0.92 -14.43
N ALA A 19 8.92 1.27 -13.46
CA ALA A 19 9.85 0.30 -12.87
C ALA A 19 9.10 -0.85 -12.16
N ASN A 20 8.08 -0.54 -11.35
CA ASN A 20 7.28 -1.56 -10.68
C ASN A 20 6.29 -2.28 -11.59
N ALA A 21 5.91 -1.69 -12.73
CA ALA A 21 5.08 -2.37 -13.73
C ALA A 21 5.92 -3.34 -14.57
N VAL A 22 7.11 -2.94 -15.01
CA VAL A 22 8.04 -3.78 -15.77
C VAL A 22 8.54 -4.95 -14.93
N ILE A 23 8.95 -4.72 -13.68
CA ILE A 23 9.34 -5.83 -12.78
C ILE A 23 8.16 -6.79 -12.56
N PHE A 24 6.93 -6.29 -12.47
CA PHE A 24 5.75 -7.12 -12.27
C PHE A 24 5.29 -7.87 -13.53
N ASP A 25 5.39 -7.25 -14.71
CA ASP A 25 5.12 -7.92 -15.99
C ASP A 25 6.16 -9.00 -16.29
N LEU A 26 7.42 -8.80 -15.87
CA LEU A 26 8.47 -9.83 -15.94
C LEU A 26 8.21 -11.00 -14.98
N MET A 27 7.59 -10.76 -13.83
CA MET A 27 7.28 -11.78 -12.81
C MET A 27 6.03 -12.63 -13.15
N LYS A 28 5.25 -12.29 -14.18
CA LYS A 28 3.98 -12.95 -14.52
C LYS A 28 4.13 -14.16 -15.47
N GLN A 29 5.35 -14.53 -15.85
CA GLN A 29 5.61 -15.42 -16.97
C GLN A 29 5.74 -16.91 -16.61
N HIS A 30 5.74 -17.25 -15.32
CA HIS A 30 5.73 -18.63 -14.80
C HIS A 30 4.59 -18.78 -13.79
N ASP A 31 4.24 -20.01 -13.35
CA ASP A 31 3.10 -20.40 -12.50
C ASP A 31 3.09 -19.78 -11.07
N ALA A 32 3.35 -18.48 -10.97
CA ALA A 32 3.55 -17.72 -9.75
C ALA A 32 2.26 -17.03 -9.29
N PHE A 33 2.04 -17.01 -7.97
CA PHE A 33 0.99 -16.20 -7.36
C PHE A 33 1.41 -14.75 -7.45
N SER A 34 0.55 -13.87 -8.00
CA SER A 34 0.80 -12.42 -7.97
C SER A 34 -0.45 -11.68 -7.52
N GLU A 35 -0.29 -10.81 -6.52
CA GLU A 35 -1.37 -9.95 -6.04
C GLU A 35 -0.88 -8.52 -5.82
N ARG A 36 -1.74 -7.56 -6.17
CA ARG A 36 -1.54 -6.16 -5.86
C ARG A 36 -2.75 -5.61 -5.11
N SER A 37 -2.53 -5.22 -3.87
CA SER A 37 -3.54 -4.63 -3.00
C SER A 37 -3.18 -3.18 -2.66
N ARG A 38 -4.21 -2.33 -2.53
CA ARG A 38 -4.05 -0.91 -2.14
C ARG A 38 -4.68 -0.69 -0.78
N LEU A 39 -4.22 0.36 -0.11
CA LEU A 39 -4.79 0.78 1.16
C LEU A 39 -6.12 1.50 0.90
N PHE A 40 -7.23 0.83 1.21
CA PHE A 40 -8.60 1.36 1.30
C PHE A 40 -9.01 2.46 0.29
N THR A 41 -8.82 2.23 -1.00
CA THR A 41 -9.07 3.25 -2.02
C THR A 41 -10.46 3.90 -1.99
N PRO A 42 -11.60 3.17 -1.97
CA PRO A 42 -12.93 3.81 -2.00
C PRO A 42 -13.30 4.53 -0.69
N ILE A 43 -12.95 3.99 0.48
CA ILE A 43 -13.28 4.64 1.76
C ILE A 43 -12.47 5.92 1.96
N LEU A 44 -11.26 5.97 1.40
CA LEU A 44 -10.41 7.15 1.43
C LEU A 44 -11.08 8.33 0.70
N PHE A 45 -11.68 8.09 -0.47
CA PHE A 45 -12.45 9.12 -1.17
C PHE A 45 -13.68 9.55 -0.37
N LEU A 46 -14.41 8.61 0.23
CA LEU A 46 -15.59 8.92 1.04
C LEU A 46 -15.27 9.84 2.22
N LEU A 47 -14.11 9.66 2.85
CA LEU A 47 -13.69 10.47 4.00
C LEU A 47 -13.07 11.81 3.60
N PHE A 48 -12.25 11.84 2.55
CA PHE A 48 -11.52 13.05 2.16
C PHE A 48 -12.35 14.03 1.32
N LEU A 49 -13.25 13.54 0.48
CA LEU A 49 -13.97 14.36 -0.50
C LEU A 49 -14.95 15.36 0.14
N PRO A 50 -15.76 15.00 1.16
CA PRO A 50 -16.65 15.97 1.83
C PRO A 50 -15.88 17.09 2.52
N ILE A 51 -14.80 16.76 3.23
CA ILE A 51 -13.92 17.73 3.90
C ILE A 51 -13.29 18.66 2.88
N PHE A 52 -12.81 18.10 1.76
CA PHE A 52 -12.23 18.90 0.68
C PHE A 52 -13.24 19.88 0.08
N ILE A 53 -14.47 19.44 -0.22
CA ILE A 53 -15.55 20.30 -0.71
C ILE A 53 -15.85 21.41 0.29
N LEU A 54 -15.95 21.09 1.59
CA LEU A 54 -16.20 22.06 2.64
C LEU A 54 -15.11 23.14 2.68
N LEU A 55 -13.83 22.75 2.66
CA LEU A 55 -12.72 23.71 2.66
C LEU A 55 -12.75 24.61 1.42
N VAL A 56 -13.09 24.07 0.25
CA VAL A 56 -13.20 24.86 -0.99
C VAL A 56 -14.37 25.86 -0.91
N VAL A 57 -15.53 25.45 -0.39
CA VAL A 57 -16.69 26.35 -0.20
C VAL A 57 -16.35 27.48 0.77
N LEU A 58 -15.67 27.16 1.89
CA LEU A 58 -15.19 28.16 2.83
C LEU A 58 -14.20 29.11 2.16
N LEU A 59 -13.21 28.59 1.42
CA LEU A 59 -12.25 29.42 0.69
C LEU A 59 -12.95 30.40 -0.26
N ILE A 60 -13.93 29.94 -1.04
CA ILE A 60 -14.71 30.82 -1.92
C ILE A 60 -15.41 31.91 -1.11
N LYS A 61 -16.05 31.58 0.01
CA LYS A 61 -16.73 32.57 0.88
C LYS A 61 -15.76 33.62 1.42
N PHE A 62 -14.58 33.21 1.89
CA PHE A 62 -13.55 34.12 2.41
C PHE A 62 -12.87 34.93 1.30
N MET A 63 -12.84 34.46 0.05
CA MET A 63 -12.37 35.27 -1.08
C MET A 63 -13.26 36.49 -1.35
N TYR A 64 -14.56 36.41 -1.03
CA TYR A 64 -15.49 37.52 -1.20
C TYR A 64 -15.55 38.48 0.00
N ASN A 65 -15.49 37.94 1.22
CA ASN A 65 -15.80 38.68 2.45
C ASN A 65 -14.73 38.58 3.54
N GLY A 66 -13.61 37.91 3.28
CA GLY A 66 -12.62 37.52 4.28
C GLY A 66 -11.31 38.28 4.19
N ASP A 67 -10.57 38.26 5.30
CA ASP A 67 -9.23 38.84 5.36
C ASP A 67 -8.20 37.92 4.69
N LYS A 68 -7.08 38.52 4.26
CA LYS A 68 -6.00 37.79 3.57
C LYS A 68 -5.44 36.63 4.39
N VAL A 69 -5.45 36.74 5.72
CA VAL A 69 -4.95 35.70 6.63
C VAL A 69 -5.79 34.43 6.52
N ASP A 70 -7.11 34.55 6.52
CA ASP A 70 -8.02 33.39 6.42
C ASP A 70 -7.90 32.68 5.07
N ILE A 71 -7.76 33.47 4.00
CA ILE A 71 -7.57 32.94 2.64
C ILE A 71 -6.25 32.13 2.57
N ILE A 72 -5.16 32.66 3.13
CA ILE A 72 -3.86 31.97 3.17
C ILE A 72 -3.96 30.70 4.01
N ALA A 73 -4.58 30.77 5.20
CA ALA A 73 -4.74 29.63 6.09
C ALA A 73 -5.54 28.49 5.45
N LEU A 74 -6.69 28.80 4.84
CA LEU A 74 -7.52 27.83 4.13
C LEU A 74 -6.80 27.24 2.90
N SER A 75 -6.06 28.06 2.17
CA SER A 75 -5.25 27.59 1.02
C SER A 75 -4.18 26.59 1.48
N LEU A 76 -3.51 26.85 2.60
CA LEU A 76 -2.51 25.95 3.17
C LEU A 76 -3.15 24.65 3.68
N ALA A 77 -4.32 24.73 4.31
CA ALA A 77 -5.07 23.55 4.76
C ALA A 77 -5.46 22.64 3.59
N ILE A 78 -5.97 23.21 2.50
CA ILE A 78 -6.28 22.48 1.26
C ILE A 78 -5.02 21.83 0.68
N LEU A 79 -3.91 22.56 0.61
CA LEU A 79 -2.64 22.03 0.12
C LEU A 79 -2.15 20.85 0.95
N LEU A 80 -2.20 20.97 2.29
CA LEU A 80 -1.81 19.90 3.21
C LEU A 80 -2.71 18.67 3.04
N GLN A 81 -4.03 18.85 2.94
CA GLN A 81 -4.96 17.75 2.74
C GLN A 81 -4.67 17.01 1.43
N LEU A 82 -4.42 17.75 0.33
CA LEU A 82 -4.04 17.15 -0.96
C LEU A 82 -2.71 16.41 -0.87
N ALA A 83 -1.73 16.94 -0.14
CA ALA A 83 -0.44 16.28 0.07
C ALA A 83 -0.60 14.96 0.84
N VAL A 84 -1.40 14.94 1.92
CA VAL A 84 -1.70 13.72 2.68
C VAL A 84 -2.44 12.71 1.80
N PHE A 85 -3.45 13.15 1.06
CA PHE A 85 -4.19 12.28 0.15
C PHE A 85 -3.27 11.66 -0.92
N ALA A 86 -2.40 12.47 -1.53
CA ALA A 86 -1.42 11.98 -2.51
C ALA A 86 -0.44 10.98 -1.90
N LEU A 87 0.01 11.20 -0.66
CA LEU A 87 0.90 10.28 0.04
C LEU A 87 0.23 8.91 0.27
N LEU A 88 -1.05 8.90 0.64
CA LEU A 88 -1.82 7.67 0.85
C LEU A 88 -2.00 6.86 -0.44
N LEU A 89 -2.14 7.52 -1.60
CA LEU A 89 -2.22 6.86 -2.91
C LEU A 89 -0.94 6.11 -3.32
N ILE A 90 0.20 6.41 -2.71
CA ILE A 90 1.48 5.73 -2.99
C ILE A 90 1.51 4.35 -2.33
N TYR A 91 0.80 4.17 -1.20
CA TYR A 91 0.78 2.91 -0.46
C TYR A 91 0.09 1.82 -1.28
N ARG A 92 0.89 0.85 -1.69
CA ARG A 92 0.46 -0.36 -2.39
C ARG A 92 1.31 -1.51 -1.91
N LEU A 93 0.68 -2.65 -1.66
CA LEU A 93 1.39 -3.90 -1.48
C LEU A 93 1.36 -4.65 -2.80
N SER A 94 2.50 -5.20 -3.20
CA SER A 94 2.54 -6.20 -4.27
C SER A 94 3.29 -7.39 -3.73
N VAL A 95 2.68 -8.56 -3.81
CA VAL A 95 3.24 -9.84 -3.37
C VAL A 95 3.30 -10.76 -4.57
N LEU A 96 4.43 -11.45 -4.71
CA LEU A 96 4.66 -12.54 -5.63
C LEU A 96 5.17 -13.74 -4.84
N VAL A 97 4.68 -14.93 -5.16
CA VAL A 97 5.21 -16.19 -4.63
C VAL A 97 5.48 -17.10 -5.83
N ASP A 98 6.71 -17.57 -5.95
CA ASP A 98 7.21 -18.41 -7.04
C ASP A 98 8.18 -19.48 -6.53
N GLU A 99 8.90 -20.14 -7.44
CA GLU A 99 9.87 -21.21 -7.12
C GLU A 99 11.12 -20.70 -6.39
N ASP A 100 11.46 -19.41 -6.47
CA ASP A 100 12.64 -18.83 -5.83
C ASP A 100 12.34 -18.35 -4.40
N GLY A 101 11.11 -17.86 -4.16
CA GLY A 101 10.69 -17.46 -2.82
C GLY A 101 9.44 -16.60 -2.73
N VAL A 102 9.39 -15.80 -1.65
CA VAL A 102 8.36 -14.79 -1.43
C VAL A 102 8.95 -13.41 -1.73
N HIS A 103 8.37 -12.73 -2.72
CA HIS A 103 8.80 -11.40 -3.15
C HIS A 103 7.73 -10.37 -2.86
N PHE A 104 8.12 -9.21 -2.35
CA PHE A 104 7.15 -8.14 -2.12
C PHE A 104 7.72 -6.73 -2.26
N THR A 105 6.82 -5.78 -2.54
CA THR A 105 7.08 -4.34 -2.49
C THR A 105 5.98 -3.63 -1.71
N TYR A 106 6.37 -2.60 -0.96
CA TYR A 106 5.47 -1.79 -0.15
C TYR A 106 5.95 -0.33 -0.07
N PRO A 107 5.93 0.42 -1.18
CA PRO A 107 6.33 1.82 -1.16
C PRO A 107 5.46 2.65 -0.20
N PRO A 108 6.03 3.67 0.47
CA PRO A 108 7.40 4.16 0.33
C PRO A 108 8.45 3.41 1.18
N HIS A 109 8.04 2.44 2.01
CA HIS A 109 8.92 1.73 2.96
C HIS A 109 9.80 0.69 2.29
N VAL A 110 9.23 -0.14 1.42
CA VAL A 110 9.92 -1.16 0.63
C VAL A 110 9.77 -0.79 -0.84
N ARG A 111 10.66 0.08 -1.32
CA ARG A 111 10.60 0.63 -2.68
C ARG A 111 11.14 -0.34 -3.74
N LYS A 112 12.22 -1.05 -3.39
CA LYS A 112 12.81 -2.10 -4.23
C LYS A 112 12.15 -3.44 -3.91
N LEU A 113 12.12 -4.34 -4.89
CA LEU A 113 11.67 -5.70 -4.68
C LEU A 113 12.49 -6.33 -3.57
N ARG A 114 11.82 -6.76 -2.50
CA ARG A 114 12.42 -7.53 -1.43
C ARG A 114 12.08 -8.99 -1.67
N THR A 115 13.12 -9.82 -1.80
CA THR A 115 13.00 -11.26 -1.93
C THR A 115 13.34 -11.91 -0.60
N ILE A 116 12.53 -12.88 -0.18
CA ILE A 116 12.84 -13.82 0.89
C ILE A 116 12.94 -15.19 0.24
N PRO A 117 14.16 -15.72 0.01
CA PRO A 117 14.35 -17.02 -0.61
C PRO A 117 13.75 -18.14 0.24
N TRP A 118 13.30 -19.25 -0.37
CA TRP A 118 12.80 -20.41 0.37
C TRP A 118 13.83 -20.99 1.35
N GLU A 119 15.11 -20.95 1.02
CA GLU A 119 16.21 -21.40 1.90
C GLU A 119 16.29 -20.65 3.23
N ASP A 120 15.82 -19.40 3.27
CA ASP A 120 15.81 -18.53 4.44
C ASP A 120 14.51 -18.66 5.26
N ILE A 121 13.49 -19.30 4.70
CA ILE A 121 12.17 -19.47 5.28
C ILE A 121 12.16 -20.75 6.11
N ASP A 122 11.66 -20.64 7.34
CA ASP A 122 11.37 -21.79 8.19
C ASP A 122 10.00 -22.36 7.82
N TYR A 123 8.97 -21.52 7.81
CA TYR A 123 7.65 -21.88 7.28
C TYR A 123 6.87 -20.66 6.80
N VAL A 124 5.89 -20.93 5.93
CA VAL A 124 4.87 -19.99 5.50
C VAL A 124 3.49 -20.54 5.79
N GLN A 125 2.55 -19.67 6.16
CA GLN A 125 1.17 -20.07 6.37
C GLN A 125 0.22 -18.94 6.01
N VAL A 126 -0.94 -19.30 5.46
CA VAL A 126 -2.04 -18.36 5.27
C VAL A 126 -2.84 -18.31 6.56
N VAL A 127 -2.94 -17.12 7.14
CA VAL A 127 -3.60 -16.90 8.43
C VAL A 127 -4.60 -15.77 8.37
N GLU A 128 -5.66 -15.90 9.15
CA GLU A 128 -6.53 -14.79 9.47
C GLU A 128 -5.93 -13.98 10.63
N PHE A 129 -6.04 -12.66 10.53
CA PHE A 129 -5.57 -11.73 11.53
C PHE A 129 -6.58 -10.58 11.70
N ASN A 130 -6.59 -9.97 12.88
CA ASN A 130 -7.38 -8.79 13.13
C ASN A 130 -6.51 -7.54 12.94
N ALA A 131 -6.71 -6.78 11.87
CA ALA A 131 -5.90 -5.60 11.61
C ALA A 131 -5.94 -4.57 12.75
N LEU A 132 -7.11 -4.35 13.36
CA LEU A 132 -7.29 -3.39 14.45
C LEU A 132 -6.75 -3.92 15.77
N GLY A 133 -6.94 -5.21 16.06
CA GLY A 133 -6.50 -5.84 17.31
C GLY A 133 -5.02 -6.20 17.35
N ASP A 134 -4.52 -6.87 16.31
CA ASP A 134 -3.16 -7.44 16.28
C ASP A 134 -2.09 -6.42 15.86
N PHE A 135 -2.48 -5.40 15.08
CA PHE A 135 -1.57 -4.45 14.45
C PHE A 135 -1.94 -2.97 14.65
N LEU A 136 -3.07 -2.68 15.32
CA LEU A 136 -3.55 -1.31 15.56
C LEU A 136 -3.75 -0.52 14.26
N GLY A 137 -4.35 -1.18 13.28
CA GLY A 137 -4.72 -0.63 11.97
C GLY A 137 -3.86 -1.14 10.83
N TRP A 138 -3.95 -0.44 9.70
CA TRP A 138 -3.34 -0.83 8.44
C TRP A 138 -2.11 0.01 8.12
N GLY A 139 -1.33 -0.39 7.12
CA GLY A 139 -0.03 0.22 6.83
C GLY A 139 1.14 -0.71 7.15
N TYR A 140 2.33 -0.12 7.25
CA TYR A 140 3.47 -0.80 7.88
C TYR A 140 3.33 -0.72 9.40
N LYS A 141 3.27 -1.88 10.07
CA LYS A 141 3.06 -2.02 11.52
C LYS A 141 3.98 -3.08 12.09
N ARG A 142 4.17 -3.06 13.41
CA ARG A 142 4.84 -4.13 14.15
C ARG A 142 3.87 -4.72 15.15
N SER A 143 3.74 -6.04 15.14
CA SER A 143 2.95 -6.82 16.09
C SER A 143 3.89 -7.67 16.94
N PRO A 144 3.66 -7.78 18.26
CA PRO A 144 4.37 -8.75 19.09
C PRO A 144 4.14 -10.19 18.62
N LYS A 145 2.96 -10.48 18.07
CA LYS A 145 2.57 -11.83 17.63
C LYS A 145 3.08 -12.17 16.23
N TYR A 146 3.06 -11.21 15.31
CA TYR A 146 3.30 -11.45 13.88
C TYR A 146 4.49 -10.67 13.29
N GLY A 147 5.27 -9.98 14.12
CA GLY A 147 6.42 -9.20 13.67
C GLY A 147 6.04 -8.07 12.71
N GLN A 148 6.71 -8.00 11.56
CA GLN A 148 6.57 -6.89 10.61
C GLN A 148 5.35 -7.08 9.72
N GLY A 149 4.30 -6.31 9.96
CA GLY A 149 3.09 -6.29 9.13
C GLY A 149 3.18 -5.28 8.01
N TYR A 150 2.99 -5.74 6.78
CA TYR A 150 2.72 -4.91 5.61
C TYR A 150 1.26 -5.11 5.23
N LEU A 151 0.42 -4.24 5.77
CA LEU A 151 -1.02 -4.44 5.76
C LEU A 151 -1.71 -3.50 4.77
N THR A 152 -2.71 -4.06 4.08
CA THR A 152 -3.63 -3.33 3.19
C THR A 152 -5.06 -3.54 3.64
N GLN A 153 -6.05 -3.59 2.76
CA GLN A 153 -7.38 -4.02 3.14
C GLN A 153 -7.43 -5.54 3.43
N GLY A 154 -8.44 -5.98 4.18
CA GLY A 154 -8.65 -7.39 4.54
C GLY A 154 -8.15 -7.77 5.94
N ASN A 155 -8.46 -9.01 6.33
CA ASN A 155 -8.14 -9.62 7.64
C ASN A 155 -7.47 -11.00 7.44
N ALA A 156 -6.83 -11.22 6.31
CA ALA A 156 -6.09 -12.44 6.02
C ALA A 156 -4.80 -12.12 5.27
N GLY A 157 -3.80 -12.98 5.42
CA GLY A 157 -2.48 -12.72 4.89
C GLY A 157 -1.54 -13.92 4.90
N LEU A 158 -0.44 -13.76 4.20
CA LEU A 158 0.69 -14.67 4.21
C LEU A 158 1.60 -14.31 5.38
N PHE A 159 1.70 -15.20 6.36
CA PHE A 159 2.65 -15.11 7.44
C PHE A 159 3.90 -15.89 7.08
N VAL A 160 5.04 -15.19 7.04
CA VAL A 160 6.36 -15.72 6.68
C VAL A 160 7.23 -15.69 7.93
N VAL A 161 7.75 -16.85 8.32
CA VAL A 161 8.71 -16.98 9.43
C VAL A 161 10.05 -17.39 8.85
N LYS A 162 11.07 -16.56 9.08
CA LYS A 162 12.44 -16.86 8.68
C LYS A 162 13.15 -17.69 9.73
N LYS A 163 14.16 -18.44 9.30
CA LYS A 163 15.03 -19.24 10.18
C LYS A 163 15.79 -18.40 11.22
N ASP A 164 16.01 -17.11 10.94
CA ASP A 164 16.62 -16.15 11.87
C ASP A 164 15.65 -15.60 12.94
N GLY A 165 14.40 -16.07 12.95
CA GLY A 165 13.35 -15.62 13.87
C GLY A 165 12.64 -14.34 13.46
N THR A 166 13.04 -13.69 12.37
CA THR A 166 12.31 -12.53 11.84
C THR A 166 11.03 -12.97 11.14
N THR A 167 9.93 -12.25 11.40
CA THR A 167 8.62 -12.61 10.88
C THR A 167 7.96 -11.47 10.12
N PHE A 168 7.18 -11.82 9.09
CA PHE A 168 6.50 -10.90 8.20
C PHE A 168 5.04 -11.32 8.04
N MET A 169 4.13 -10.35 8.09
CA MET A 169 2.73 -10.53 7.72
C MET A 169 2.43 -9.68 6.48
N LEU A 170 2.04 -10.33 5.39
CA LEU A 170 1.66 -9.67 4.15
C LEU A 170 0.16 -9.82 3.95
N SER A 171 -0.61 -8.73 3.86
CA SER A 171 -2.04 -8.83 3.57
C SER A 171 -2.31 -9.40 2.18
N ILE A 172 -3.20 -10.39 2.09
CA ILE A 172 -3.60 -11.07 0.86
C ILE A 172 -5.13 -11.09 0.79
N LEU A 173 -5.69 -10.74 -0.36
CA LEU A 173 -7.13 -10.72 -0.61
C LEU A 173 -7.63 -12.04 -1.17
N ASN A 174 -6.84 -12.67 -2.06
CA ASN A 174 -7.15 -13.96 -2.64
C ASN A 174 -6.37 -15.08 -1.94
N THR A 175 -6.82 -15.41 -0.72
CA THR A 175 -6.19 -16.45 0.09
C THR A 175 -6.32 -17.84 -0.53
N GLN A 176 -7.44 -18.12 -1.20
CA GLN A 176 -7.68 -19.42 -1.84
C GLN A 176 -6.63 -19.72 -2.90
N LYS A 177 -6.42 -18.79 -3.84
CA LYS A 177 -5.42 -18.96 -4.91
C LYS A 177 -4.00 -19.08 -4.36
N LEU A 178 -3.69 -18.37 -3.28
CA LEU A 178 -2.39 -18.48 -2.64
C LEU A 178 -2.18 -19.87 -2.00
N GLN A 179 -3.20 -20.41 -1.32
CA GLN A 179 -3.14 -21.76 -0.75
C GLN A 179 -2.96 -22.83 -1.82
N GLU A 180 -3.65 -22.72 -2.96
CA GLU A 180 -3.49 -23.64 -4.09
C GLU A 180 -2.04 -23.69 -4.60
N ILE A 181 -1.39 -22.54 -4.72
CA ILE A 181 -0.01 -22.44 -5.21
C ILE A 181 0.98 -22.95 -4.16
N LEU A 182 0.79 -22.64 -2.89
CA LEU A 182 1.64 -23.19 -1.82
C LEU A 182 1.57 -24.73 -1.79
N HIS A 183 0.39 -25.31 -1.94
CA HIS A 183 0.25 -26.77 -2.02
C HIS A 183 0.85 -27.39 -3.28
N ALA A 184 0.91 -26.66 -4.39
CA ALA A 184 1.58 -27.12 -5.60
C ALA A 184 3.11 -27.14 -5.44
N LEU A 185 3.68 -26.21 -4.67
CA LEU A 185 5.11 -26.09 -4.40
C LEU A 185 5.61 -27.08 -3.33
N GLU A 186 4.74 -27.59 -2.47
CA GLU A 186 5.09 -28.62 -1.47
C GLU A 186 5.26 -30.03 -2.06
N LYS A 187 4.85 -30.27 -3.31
CA LYS A 187 4.89 -31.58 -3.98
C LYS A 187 6.17 -31.76 -4.80
#